data_AF-A0A1E7F254-F1
#
_entry.id   AF-A0A1E7F254-F1
#
_cell.length_a   1.000
_cell.length_b   1.000
_cell.length_c   1.000
_cell.angle_alpha   90.00
_cell.angle_beta   90.00
_cell.angle_gamma   90.00
#
_symmetry.space_group_name_H-M   'P 1'
#
loop_
_entity.id
_entity.type
_entity.pdbx_description
1 polymer ?
#
loop_
_entity_poly.entity_id
_entity_poly.type
_entity_poly.pdbx_seq_one_letter_code
_entity_poly.pdbx_strand_id
1 'polypeptide(L)'
;MASDLALDKYRALEGLNASQSLAVQGAVTNRLTLVQGPPGTGKTAVAIRILQHWARLAKLDSGNGENPSPILATSDSNIAVDNLVEGCAAVGLQVVRLG
;
A
#
# COMPACT_ATOMS: atom_id res chain seq x y z
N MET A 1 -18.22 -5.08 -2.88
CA MET A 1 -18.98 -5.37 -1.63
C MET A 1 -18.07 -5.79 -0.48
N ALA A 2 -17.37 -6.94 -0.52
CA ALA A 2 -16.44 -7.32 0.55
C ALA A 2 -15.15 -6.45 0.59
N SER A 3 -14.62 -6.09 -0.59
CA SER A 3 -13.47 -5.20 -0.74
C SER A 3 -13.76 -3.78 -0.23
N ASP A 4 -14.94 -3.25 -0.50
CA ASP A 4 -15.33 -1.89 -0.10
C ASP A 4 -15.49 -1.78 1.42
N LEU A 5 -16.05 -2.82 2.05
CA LEU A 5 -16.14 -2.92 3.50
C LEU A 5 -14.75 -3.01 4.16
N ALA A 6 -13.82 -3.73 3.55
CA ALA A 6 -12.43 -3.79 4.02
C ALA A 6 -11.72 -2.44 3.88
N LEU A 7 -11.92 -1.74 2.75
CA LEU A 7 -11.34 -0.41 2.52
C LEU A 7 -11.84 0.61 3.53
N ASP A 8 -13.15 0.62 3.82
CA ASP A 8 -13.77 1.54 4.77
C ASP A 8 -13.39 1.21 6.23
N LYS A 9 -13.41 -0.07 6.61
CA LYS A 9 -12.99 -0.55 7.94
C LYS A 9 -11.58 -0.11 8.32
N TYR A 10 -10.67 -0.03 7.34
CA TYR A 10 -9.29 0.39 7.55
C TYR A 10 -9.01 1.84 7.18
N ARG A 11 -10.08 2.62 6.92
CA ARG A 11 -10.07 4.02 6.48
C ARG A 11 -9.13 4.24 5.30
N ALA A 12 -8.93 3.24 4.45
CA ALA A 12 -7.87 3.22 3.43
C ALA A 12 -7.98 4.38 2.42
N LEU A 13 -9.18 4.97 2.30
CA LEU A 13 -9.48 6.08 1.39
C LEU A 13 -9.49 7.45 2.07
N GLU A 14 -9.32 7.53 3.39
CA GLU A 14 -9.34 8.79 4.15
C GLU A 14 -8.25 9.76 3.65
N GLY A 15 -8.65 10.99 3.31
CA GLY A 15 -7.75 12.04 2.83
C GLY A 15 -7.31 11.91 1.38
N LEU A 16 -7.81 10.92 0.62
CA LEU A 16 -7.49 10.76 -0.79
C LEU A 16 -8.50 11.48 -1.69
N ASN A 17 -8.00 12.07 -2.78
CA ASN A 17 -8.90 12.56 -3.83
C ASN A 17 -9.48 11.39 -4.65
N ALA A 18 -10.36 11.71 -5.61
CA ALA A 18 -11.07 10.70 -6.40
C ALA A 18 -10.14 9.77 -7.20
N SER A 19 -9.11 10.32 -7.86
CA SER A 19 -8.19 9.50 -8.68
C SER A 19 -7.25 8.64 -7.83
N GLN A 20 -6.83 9.14 -6.67
CA GLN A 20 -6.04 8.39 -5.70
C GLN A 20 -6.87 7.27 -5.07
N SER A 21 -8.13 7.56 -4.72
CA SER A 21 -9.08 6.56 -4.20
C SER A 21 -9.31 5.44 -5.21
N LEU A 22 -9.49 5.78 -6.49
CA LEU A 22 -9.63 4.82 -7.57
C LEU A 22 -8.38 3.94 -7.73
N ALA A 23 -7.18 4.52 -7.60
CA ALA A 23 -5.93 3.77 -7.64
C ALA A 23 -5.81 2.76 -6.49
N VAL A 24 -6.16 3.16 -5.26
CA VAL A 24 -6.16 2.26 -4.09
C VAL A 24 -7.20 1.15 -4.25
N GLN A 25 -8.42 1.49 -4.67
CA GLN A 25 -9.48 0.50 -4.93
C GLN A 25 -9.04 -0.51 -5.98
N GLY A 26 -8.52 -0.04 -7.12
CA GLY A 26 -8.03 -0.92 -8.19
C GLY A 26 -6.94 -1.86 -7.72
N ALA A 27 -5.99 -1.39 -6.90
CA ALA A 27 -4.92 -2.22 -6.36
C ALA A 27 -5.43 -3.32 -5.40
N VAL A 28 -6.59 -3.14 -4.79
CA VAL A 28 -7.20 -4.13 -3.90
C VAL A 28 -8.10 -5.12 -4.66
N THR A 29 -8.76 -4.68 -5.73
CA THR A 29 -9.75 -5.50 -6.44
C THR A 29 -9.20 -6.21 -7.67
N ASN A 30 -8.15 -5.68 -8.30
CA ASN A 30 -7.59 -6.22 -9.52
C ASN A 30 -6.31 -7.01 -9.24
N ARG A 31 -6.05 -8.04 -10.05
CA ARG A 31 -4.77 -8.76 -10.03
C ARG A 31 -3.59 -7.91 -10.52
N LEU A 32 -3.88 -6.91 -11.36
CA LEU A 32 -2.91 -5.96 -11.88
C LEU A 32 -3.56 -4.58 -11.94
N THR A 33 -2.86 -3.58 -11.42
CA THR A 33 -3.26 -2.17 -11.48
C THR A 33 -2.06 -1.33 -11.87
N LEU A 34 -2.23 -0.50 -12.90
CA LEU A 34 -1.24 0.48 -13.33
C LEU A 34 -1.69 1.87 -12.87
N VAL A 35 -0.88 2.52 -12.04
CA VAL A 35 -1.14 3.87 -11.53
C VAL A 35 -0.19 4.85 -12.22
N GLN A 36 -0.75 5.76 -13.00
CA GLN A 36 0.00 6.80 -13.70
C GLN A 36 -0.37 8.18 -13.17
N GLY A 37 0.60 9.08 -13.10
CA GLY A 37 0.37 10.49 -12.78
C GLY A 37 1.60 11.35 -13.05
N PRO A 38 1.44 12.64 -13.38
CA PRO A 38 2.54 13.61 -13.46
C PRO A 38 3.40 13.69 -12.18
N PRO A 39 4.57 14.36 -12.22
CA PRO A 39 5.33 14.68 -11.01
C PRO A 39 4.46 15.43 -9.99
N GLY A 40 4.65 15.15 -8.70
CA GLY A 40 3.91 15.82 -7.62
C GLY A 40 2.48 15.33 -7.34
N THR A 41 1.92 14.39 -8.12
CA THR A 41 0.52 13.93 -7.93
C THR A 41 0.31 12.90 -6.81
N GLY A 42 1.29 12.73 -5.92
CA GLY A 42 1.17 11.84 -4.77
C GLY A 42 1.25 10.34 -5.08
N LYS A 43 1.89 9.93 -6.18
CA LYS A 43 2.05 8.50 -6.54
C LYS A 43 2.68 7.67 -5.41
N THR A 44 3.76 8.18 -4.81
CA THR A 44 4.42 7.50 -3.68
C THR A 44 3.51 7.40 -2.47
N ALA A 45 2.74 8.45 -2.15
CA ALA A 45 1.77 8.43 -1.07
C ALA A 45 0.66 7.39 -1.31
N VAL A 46 0.16 7.27 -2.54
CA VAL A 46 -0.80 6.23 -2.94
C VAL A 46 -0.17 4.84 -2.81
N ALA A 47 1.08 4.65 -3.26
CA ALA A 47 1.78 3.38 -3.13
C ALA A 47 1.92 2.95 -1.66
N ILE A 48 2.31 3.88 -0.77
CA ILE A 48 2.36 3.63 0.68
C ILE A 48 0.98 3.25 1.22
N ARG A 49 -0.09 3.88 0.74
CA ARG A 49 -1.45 3.55 1.18
C ARG A 49 -1.88 2.15 0.75
N ILE A 50 -1.54 1.75 -0.47
CA ILE A 50 -1.77 0.40 -0.99
C ILE A 50 -1.01 -0.63 -0.15
N LEU A 51 0.30 -0.41 0.06
CA LEU A 51 1.15 -1.29 0.87
C LEU A 51 0.62 -1.42 2.31
N GLN A 52 0.19 -0.31 2.91
CA GLN A 52 -0.39 -0.32 4.25
C GLN A 52 -1.67 -1.14 4.32
N HIS A 53 -2.54 -1.04 3.31
CA HIS A 53 -3.74 -1.83 3.26
C HIS A 53 -3.44 -3.33 3.08
N TRP A 54 -2.59 -3.69 2.11
CA TRP A 54 -2.18 -5.07 1.89
C TRP A 54 -1.52 -5.70 3.12
N ALA A 55 -0.66 -4.95 3.82
CA ALA A 55 0.00 -5.45 5.03
C ALA A 55 -1.00 -5.76 6.15
N ARG A 56 -2.09 -5.00 6.24
CA ARG A 56 -3.18 -5.27 7.20
C ARG A 56 -3.98 -6.50 6.80
N LEU A 57 -4.29 -6.66 5.50
CA LEU A 57 -4.97 -7.85 5.01
C LEU A 57 -4.14 -9.11 5.27
N ALA A 58 -2.85 -9.09 4.92
CA ALA A 58 -1.95 -10.22 5.17
C ALA A 58 -1.91 -10.62 6.65
N LYS A 59 -1.94 -9.66 7.57
CA LYS A 59 -2.00 -9.93 9.03
C LYS A 59 -3.31 -10.58 9.47
N LEU A 60 -4.43 -10.27 8.83
CA LEU A 60 -5.74 -10.85 9.16
C LEU A 60 -5.90 -12.25 8.58
N ASP A 61 -5.33 -12.48 7.41
CA ASP A 61 -5.34 -13.78 6.74
C ASP A 61 -4.37 -14.77 7.40
N SER A 62 -3.44 -14.27 8.24
CA SER A 62 -2.52 -15.11 9.02
C SER A 62 -3.24 -15.72 10.22
N GLY A 63 -3.05 -17.02 10.45
CA GLY A 63 -3.54 -17.68 11.65
C GLY A 63 -2.89 -17.13 12.92
N ASN A 64 -3.51 -17.41 14.08
CA ASN A 64 -2.93 -17.04 15.37
C ASN A 64 -1.53 -17.64 15.54
N GLY A 65 -0.51 -16.78 15.64
CA GLY A 65 0.88 -17.19 15.82
C GLY A 65 1.66 -17.42 14.52
N GLU A 66 1.04 -17.24 13.36
CA GLU A 66 1.72 -17.31 12.06
C GLU A 66 2.26 -15.93 11.64
N ASN A 67 3.35 -15.95 10.87
CA ASN A 67 3.90 -14.73 10.28
C ASN A 67 3.11 -14.36 9.01
N PRO A 68 2.74 -13.08 8.83
CA PRO A 68 2.11 -12.62 7.60
C PRO A 68 2.99 -12.82 6.38
N SER A 69 2.35 -13.18 5.27
CA SER A 69 2.99 -13.19 3.97
C SER A 69 3.62 -11.82 3.69
N PRO A 70 4.94 -11.75 3.45
CA PRO A 70 5.61 -10.48 3.23
C PRO A 70 5.22 -9.88 1.87
N ILE A 71 5.24 -8.55 1.80
CA ILE A 71 4.97 -7.80 0.57
C ILE A 71 6.30 -7.25 0.04
N LEU A 72 6.57 -7.53 -1.24
CA LEU A 72 7.73 -6.97 -1.93
C LEU A 72 7.37 -5.62 -2.55
N ALA A 73 8.08 -4.57 -2.13
CA ALA A 73 8.08 -3.26 -2.79
C ALA A 73 9.46 -3.04 -3.42
N THR A 74 9.49 -2.59 -4.68
CA THR A 74 10.72 -2.38 -5.43
C THR A 74 10.65 -1.11 -6.27
N SER A 75 11.80 -0.58 -6.66
CA SER A 75 11.93 0.59 -7.52
C SER A 75 13.21 0.52 -8.36
N ASP A 76 13.33 1.40 -9.35
CA ASP A 76 14.47 1.47 -10.28
C ASP A 76 15.69 2.21 -9.72
N SER A 77 15.55 2.87 -8.56
CA SER A 77 16.63 3.61 -7.91
C SER A 77 16.61 3.45 -6.38
N ASN A 78 17.80 3.49 -5.78
CA ASN A 78 17.96 3.42 -4.32
C ASN A 78 17.21 4.56 -3.61
N ILE A 79 17.27 5.78 -4.16
CA ILE A 79 16.57 6.94 -3.58
C ILE A 79 15.05 6.69 -3.52
N ALA A 80 14.47 6.08 -4.55
CA ALA A 80 13.05 5.78 -4.57
C ALA A 80 12.68 4.63 -3.60
N VAL A 81 13.55 3.62 -3.44
CA VAL A 81 13.40 2.60 -2.40
C VAL A 81 13.40 3.25 -1.01
N ASP A 82 14.27 4.22 -0.79
CA ASP A 82 14.43 4.87 0.53
C ASP A 82 13.22 5.71 0.89
N ASN A 83 12.69 6.47 -0.08
CA ASN A 83 11.42 7.17 0.07
C ASN A 83 10.26 6.22 0.42
N LEU A 84 10.24 5.00 -0.12
CA LEU A 84 9.24 4.00 0.24
C LEU A 84 9.46 3.45 1.64
N VAL A 85 10.72 3.15 2.02
CA VAL A 85 11.06 2.67 3.37
C VAL A 85 10.66 3.69 4.44
N GLU A 86 11.06 4.95 4.28
CA GLU A 86 10.71 6.05 5.18
C GLU A 86 9.20 6.24 5.27
N GLY A 87 8.51 6.28 4.12
CA GLY A 87 7.08 6.42 4.06
C GLY A 87 6.31 5.26 4.71
N CYS A 88 6.77 4.02 4.51
CA CYS A 88 6.19 2.83 5.13
C CYS A 88 6.41 2.80 6.64
N ALA A 89 7.62 3.15 7.09
CA ALA A 89 7.95 3.23 8.51
C ALA A 89 7.11 4.32 9.21
N ALA A 90 6.94 5.48 8.58
CA ALA A 90 6.13 6.58 9.11
C ALA A 90 4.65 6.22 9.32
N VAL A 91 4.13 5.27 8.54
CA VAL A 91 2.75 4.76 8.69
C VAL A 91 2.65 3.47 9.52
N GLY A 92 3.73 3.11 10.21
CA GLY A 92 3.79 2.01 11.19
C GLY A 92 3.97 0.62 10.61
N LEU A 93 4.42 0.49 9.35
CA LEU A 93 4.75 -0.82 8.78
C LEU A 93 6.11 -1.31 9.27
N GLN A 94 6.22 -2.62 9.45
CA GLN A 94 7.50 -3.30 9.65
C GLN A 94 8.14 -3.47 8.27
N VAL A 95 9.22 -2.74 8.02
CA VAL A 95 9.92 -2.72 6.72
C VAL A 95 11.37 -3.16 6.90
N VAL A 96 11.84 -3.95 5.94
CA VAL A 96 13.24 -4.36 5.83
C VAL A 96 13.73 -3.91 4.45
N ARG A 97 14.79 -3.09 4.43
CA ARG A 97 15.51 -2.74 3.20
C ARG A 97 16.54 -3.83 2.92
N LEU A 98 16.52 -4.35 1.70
CA LEU A 98 17.52 -5.30 1.21
C LEU A 98 18.42 -4.59 0.21
N GLY A 99 19.72 -4.54 0.48
CA GLY A 99 20.72 -3.85 -0.35
C GLY A 99 21.56 -2.87 0.43
#